data_AF-A0AA88DCE3-F1
#
_entry.id   AF-A0AA88DCE3-F1
#
_cell.length_a   1.000
_cell.length_b   1.000
_cell.length_c   1.000
_cell.angle_alpha   90.00
_cell.angle_beta   90.00
_cell.angle_gamma   90.00
#
_symmetry.space_group_name_H-M   'P 1'
#
loop_
_entity.id
_entity.type
_entity.pdbx_description
1 polymer ?
#
loop_
_entity_poly.entity_id
_entity_poly.type
_entity_poly.pdbx_seq_one_letter_code
_entity_poly.pdbx_strand_id
1 'polypeptide(L)'
;MSHGDVSSPAGEIDDVDDYISANDGDRSLPTDTFDHVFNLVQNGNRAFRENRYEEAINCYSRANSIKPSDPIILGNRCATYIRISKFLIHRPPSASEYRPLNGLDPTTHAELALKDADKLINLRSNSVKSYILKSSALILLEKYEMARDVILSGLQVDPFSNFLKTSLQNLERTEGNLRGRRNHGRPERSDDFDCTLCLKLLYDPVTTPCGHSFCRSCLFQSMDRGNKCPLCRTVLFISPRTCSTSVTLKNIIEKNFPVEYAERKTEHESMTNFGVDLMPLFVMDVVIPCQKFPLHIFEPRYRLMVRRIMEGNHRMGMVIVDSTTTELADLACEVEITECEPLPDGRFYLEIESRRRFRIIQSWNQDGYRVAEIEWVQDIYPPEGSEERAELQQMTNNAAEYARSWLTNAKVAARFDPRKFEKIQNLESMMPTTQDPERFSFWVRKVGTAGYFDVVF
;
A
#
# COMPACT_ATOMS: atom_id res chain seq x y z
N MET A 1 -9.13 17.17 20.39
CA MET A 1 -8.48 16.31 21.41
C MET A 1 -6.99 16.35 21.14
N SER A 2 -6.20 16.63 22.18
CA SER A 2 -4.77 16.88 22.14
C SER A 2 -4.00 15.81 21.38
N HIS A 3 -3.35 16.20 20.29
CA HIS A 3 -2.35 15.37 19.63
C HIS A 3 -1.20 15.15 20.62
N GLY A 4 -1.00 13.89 21.01
CA GLY A 4 0.16 13.51 21.82
C GLY A 4 1.43 13.83 21.06
N ASP A 5 2.29 14.61 21.69
CA ASP A 5 3.68 14.82 21.28
C ASP A 5 4.35 13.47 21.07
N VAL A 6 4.50 13.07 19.80
CA VAL A 6 5.53 12.13 19.41
C VAL A 6 6.81 12.96 19.40
N SER A 7 7.53 12.94 20.52
CA SER A 7 8.88 13.48 20.62
C SER A 7 9.70 13.00 19.41
N SER A 8 10.06 13.92 18.51
CA SER A 8 10.87 13.65 17.33
C SER A 8 12.14 12.90 17.76
N PRO A 9 12.48 11.77 17.12
CA PRO A 9 13.74 11.10 17.41
C PRO A 9 14.89 12.08 17.14
N ALA A 10 15.82 12.19 18.08
CA ALA A 10 16.95 13.10 18.00
C ALA A 10 17.69 12.97 16.64
N GLY A 11 17.64 14.03 15.83
CA GLY A 11 18.31 14.12 14.54
C GLY A 11 17.40 14.16 13.32
N GLU A 12 16.32 14.94 13.32
CA GLU A 12 15.57 15.28 12.10
C GLU A 12 15.91 16.69 11.59
N ILE A 13 15.58 17.00 10.34
CA ILE A 13 15.52 18.40 9.86
C ILE A 13 14.38 19.05 10.62
N ASP A 14 14.71 19.73 11.71
CA ASP A 14 13.74 20.17 12.72
C ASP A 14 12.75 21.20 12.17
N ASP A 15 13.19 22.03 11.22
CA ASP A 15 12.34 23.07 10.63
C ASP A 15 12.78 23.48 9.21
N VAL A 16 11.91 24.24 8.55
CA VAL A 16 12.18 24.98 7.31
C VAL A 16 12.96 26.27 7.62
N ASP A 17 13.77 26.73 6.67
CA ASP A 17 14.51 27.99 6.83
C ASP A 17 13.56 29.18 6.69
N ASP A 18 13.75 30.20 7.52
CA ASP A 18 13.01 31.45 7.39
C ASP A 18 13.52 32.25 6.18
N TYR A 19 12.57 32.81 5.43
CA TYR A 19 12.87 33.68 4.29
C TYR A 19 12.93 35.11 4.81
N ILE A 20 14.15 35.65 4.92
CA ILE A 20 14.41 36.96 5.52
C ILE A 20 13.99 38.06 4.55
N SER A 21 13.28 39.08 5.07
CA SER A 21 12.95 40.29 4.31
C SER A 21 14.25 41.06 4.01
N ALA A 22 14.48 41.40 2.75
CA ALA A 22 15.72 42.03 2.32
C ALA A 22 15.82 43.46 2.88
N ASN A 23 16.45 43.61 4.05
CA ASN A 23 17.27 44.79 4.31
C ASN A 23 18.69 44.42 3.89
N ASP A 24 19.15 45.07 2.81
CA ASP A 24 20.48 44.99 2.19
C ASP A 24 20.77 43.79 1.27
N GLY A 25 20.60 44.02 -0.05
CA GLY A 25 21.57 43.53 -1.03
C GLY A 25 21.04 42.88 -2.32
N ASP A 26 19.92 42.18 -2.29
CA ASP A 26 19.44 41.41 -3.46
C ASP A 26 18.40 42.20 -4.29
N ARG A 27 18.85 43.14 -5.13
CA ARG A 27 17.99 43.89 -6.08
C ARG A 27 17.60 43.05 -7.32
N SER A 28 17.34 41.76 -7.17
CA SER A 28 17.04 40.87 -8.31
C SER A 28 15.57 40.88 -8.74
N LEU A 29 14.65 41.38 -7.91
CA LEU A 29 13.21 41.38 -8.18
C LEU A 29 12.56 42.75 -7.87
N PRO A 30 11.48 43.14 -8.60
CA PRO A 30 10.63 44.28 -8.21
C PRO A 30 10.01 44.07 -6.82
N THR A 31 9.84 45.13 -6.04
CA THR A 31 9.33 45.09 -4.66
C THR A 31 8.03 44.28 -4.52
N ASP A 32 7.04 44.54 -5.38
CA ASP A 32 5.76 43.81 -5.35
C ASP A 32 5.92 42.30 -5.61
N THR A 33 6.87 41.93 -6.46
CA THR A 33 7.17 40.52 -6.77
C THR A 33 7.91 39.85 -5.63
N PHE A 34 8.84 40.57 -4.99
CA PHE A 34 9.52 40.11 -3.78
C PHE A 34 8.53 39.89 -2.64
N ASP A 35 7.63 40.84 -2.39
CA ASP A 35 6.59 40.74 -1.36
C ASP A 35 5.66 39.55 -1.63
N HIS A 36 5.33 39.29 -2.90
CA HIS A 36 4.54 38.12 -3.25
C HIS A 36 5.27 36.80 -2.95
N VAL A 37 6.56 36.69 -3.32
CA VAL A 37 7.40 35.52 -2.99
C VAL A 37 7.56 35.36 -1.49
N PHE A 38 7.84 36.44 -0.76
CA PHE A 38 7.96 36.45 0.70
C PHE A 38 6.70 35.90 1.35
N ASN A 39 5.52 36.40 0.96
CA ASN A 39 4.24 35.93 1.49
C ASN A 39 3.99 34.44 1.16
N LEU A 40 4.32 33.98 -0.04
CA LEU A 40 4.20 32.57 -0.41
C LEU A 40 5.09 31.68 0.47
N VAL A 41 6.34 32.06 0.68
CA VAL A 41 7.28 31.26 1.51
C VAL A 41 6.86 31.27 2.97
N GLN A 42 6.42 32.41 3.52
CA GLN A 42 5.89 32.49 4.89
C GLN A 42 4.64 31.64 5.10
N ASN A 43 3.69 31.68 4.15
CA ASN A 43 2.52 30.81 4.19
C ASN A 43 2.90 29.33 4.10
N GLY A 44 3.88 28.99 3.26
CA GLY A 44 4.43 27.64 3.17
C GLY A 44 5.07 27.19 4.49
N ASN A 45 5.87 28.05 5.13
CA ASN A 45 6.52 27.75 6.40
C ASN A 45 5.48 27.52 7.51
N ARG A 46 4.43 28.35 7.58
CA ARG A 46 3.32 28.14 8.52
C ARG A 46 2.61 26.81 8.27
N ALA A 47 2.25 26.51 7.03
CA ALA A 47 1.59 25.26 6.67
C ALA A 47 2.46 24.02 6.99
N PHE A 48 3.77 24.11 6.76
CA PHE A 48 4.73 23.05 7.10
C PHE A 48 4.73 22.75 8.61
N ARG A 49 4.84 23.79 9.44
CA ARG A 49 4.86 23.67 10.91
C ARG A 49 3.53 23.16 11.47
N GLU A 50 2.42 23.42 10.78
CA GLU A 50 1.09 22.88 11.09
C GLU A 50 0.81 21.49 10.50
N ASN A 51 1.81 20.82 9.92
CA ASN A 51 1.70 19.52 9.25
C ASN A 51 0.74 19.48 8.04
N ARG A 52 0.43 20.64 7.46
CA ARG A 52 -0.36 20.79 6.23
C ARG A 52 0.56 20.78 5.01
N TYR A 53 1.22 19.64 4.79
CA TYR A 53 2.34 19.52 3.84
C TYR A 53 1.95 19.78 2.37
N GLU A 54 0.75 19.39 1.93
CA GLU A 54 0.27 19.64 0.57
C GLU A 54 0.12 21.14 0.27
N GLU A 55 -0.44 21.88 1.22
CA GLU A 55 -0.55 23.34 1.12
C GLU A 55 0.85 23.99 1.10
N ALA A 56 1.76 23.52 1.96
CA ALA A 56 3.14 23.99 1.97
C ALA A 56 3.85 23.74 0.63
N ILE A 57 3.71 22.55 0.04
CA ILE A 57 4.25 22.22 -1.30
C ILE A 57 3.70 23.17 -2.36
N ASN A 58 2.40 23.46 -2.34
CA ASN A 58 1.79 24.38 -3.30
C ASN A 58 2.37 25.80 -3.17
N CYS A 59 2.48 26.31 -1.94
CA CYS A 59 3.10 27.60 -1.65
C CYS A 59 4.54 27.69 -2.16
N TYR A 60 5.40 26.73 -1.81
CA TYR A 60 6.79 26.72 -2.25
C TYR A 60 6.94 26.50 -3.75
N SER A 61 6.06 25.70 -4.37
CA SER A 61 6.09 25.48 -5.82
C SER A 61 5.76 26.74 -6.58
N ARG A 62 4.75 27.51 -6.13
CA ARG A 62 4.43 28.83 -6.68
C ARG A 62 5.58 29.82 -6.49
N ALA A 63 6.20 29.84 -5.31
CA ALA A 63 7.37 30.68 -5.04
C ALA A 63 8.54 30.33 -5.97
N ASN A 64 8.82 29.03 -6.17
CA ASN A 64 9.87 28.55 -7.06
C ASN A 64 9.59 28.83 -8.55
N SER A 65 8.32 28.95 -8.96
CA SER A 65 7.99 29.37 -10.33
C SER A 65 8.33 30.84 -10.58
N ILE A 66 8.31 31.68 -9.54
CA ILE A 66 8.61 33.11 -9.63
C ILE A 66 10.12 33.36 -9.47
N LYS A 67 10.74 32.75 -8.45
CA LYS A 67 12.18 32.82 -8.18
C LYS A 67 12.78 31.41 -8.22
N PRO A 68 13.03 30.85 -9.43
CA PRO A 68 13.62 29.53 -9.56
C PRO A 68 15.06 29.53 -9.04
N SER A 69 15.49 28.38 -8.53
CA SER A 69 16.87 28.18 -8.03
C SER A 69 17.23 29.00 -6.79
N ASP A 70 16.26 29.57 -6.08
CA ASP A 70 16.50 30.13 -4.76
C ASP A 70 16.77 29.00 -3.73
N PRO A 71 17.92 29.02 -3.02
CA PRO A 71 18.29 27.94 -2.11
C PRO A 71 17.32 27.71 -0.96
N ILE A 72 16.68 28.77 -0.44
CA ILE A 72 15.74 28.66 0.68
C ILE A 72 14.44 28.03 0.19
N ILE A 73 13.91 28.50 -0.93
CA ILE A 73 12.67 27.96 -1.52
C ILE A 73 12.84 26.48 -1.87
N LEU A 74 13.95 26.13 -2.55
CA LEU A 74 14.24 24.74 -2.92
C LEU A 74 14.48 23.86 -1.68
N GLY A 75 15.23 24.35 -0.69
CA GLY A 75 15.49 23.64 0.56
C GLY A 75 14.21 23.34 1.34
N ASN A 76 13.33 24.34 1.48
CA ASN A 76 12.06 24.19 2.19
C ASN A 76 11.10 23.25 1.46
N ARG A 77 11.01 23.37 0.13
CA ARG A 77 10.20 22.44 -0.68
C ARG A 77 10.71 21.01 -0.58
N CYS A 78 12.03 20.81 -0.66
CA CYS A 78 12.68 19.51 -0.50
C CYS A 78 12.38 18.90 0.89
N ALA A 79 12.56 19.68 1.96
CA ALA A 79 12.26 19.25 3.32
C ALA A 79 10.78 18.85 3.47
N THR A 80 9.87 19.59 2.83
CA THR A 80 8.43 19.28 2.84
C THR A 80 8.13 17.96 2.14
N TYR A 81 8.74 17.70 0.99
CA TYR A 81 8.61 16.41 0.31
C TYR A 81 9.14 15.22 1.14
N ILE A 82 10.25 15.41 1.87
CA ILE A 82 10.79 14.41 2.79
C ILE A 82 9.82 14.17 3.95
N ARG A 83 9.26 15.23 4.54
CA ARG A 83 8.32 15.13 5.66
C ARG A 83 7.02 14.42 5.27
N ILE A 84 6.40 14.79 4.15
CA ILE A 84 5.18 14.10 3.69
C ILE A 84 5.47 12.64 3.33
N SER A 85 6.61 12.33 2.68
CA SER A 85 7.00 10.95 2.37
C SER A 85 7.15 10.10 3.64
N LYS A 86 7.88 10.61 4.65
CA LYS A 86 8.00 9.96 5.97
C LYS A 86 6.65 9.77 6.65
N PHE A 87 5.82 10.82 6.68
CA PHE A 87 4.49 10.78 7.26
C PHE A 87 3.64 9.67 6.64
N LEU A 88 3.67 9.55 5.31
CA LEU A 88 2.93 8.52 4.60
C LEU A 88 3.50 7.11 4.81
N ILE A 89 4.83 6.95 4.92
CA ILE A 89 5.48 5.66 5.22
C ILE A 89 5.16 5.17 6.63
N HIS A 90 5.15 6.07 7.62
CA HIS A 90 4.89 5.75 9.02
C HIS A 90 3.42 5.84 9.41
N ARG A 91 2.54 6.14 8.47
CA ARG A 91 1.11 6.22 8.72
C ARG A 91 0.61 4.86 9.18
N PRO A 92 -0.06 4.76 10.34
CA PRO A 92 -0.54 3.48 10.83
C PRO A 92 -1.59 2.94 9.85
N PRO A 93 -1.63 1.61 9.63
CA PRO A 93 -2.55 0.99 8.67
C PRO A 93 -4.02 1.36 8.94
N SER A 94 -4.40 1.46 10.23
CA SER A 94 -5.73 1.92 10.66
C SER A 94 -6.05 3.33 10.18
N ALA A 95 -5.12 4.28 10.23
CA ALA A 95 -5.38 5.64 9.76
C ALA A 95 -5.67 5.70 8.25
N SER A 96 -5.11 4.79 7.45
CA SER A 96 -5.43 4.68 6.01
C SER A 96 -6.80 4.07 5.73
N GLU A 97 -7.36 3.33 6.68
CA GLU A 97 -8.70 2.71 6.57
C GLU A 97 -9.82 3.77 6.73
N TYR A 98 -9.61 4.83 7.53
CA TYR A 98 -10.61 5.91 7.70
C TYR A 98 -10.45 7.08 6.73
N ARG A 99 -9.25 7.26 6.16
CA ARG A 99 -8.97 8.40 5.27
C ARG A 99 -8.08 7.95 4.11
N PRO A 100 -8.68 7.58 2.96
CA PRO A 100 -7.92 7.14 1.79
C PRO A 100 -6.93 8.22 1.36
N LEU A 101 -5.75 7.78 0.91
CA LEU A 101 -4.72 8.67 0.39
C LEU A 101 -5.12 9.15 -1.00
N ASN A 102 -5.47 10.43 -1.11
CA ASN A 102 -5.61 11.12 -2.38
C ASN A 102 -4.30 11.89 -2.63
N GLY A 103 -3.56 11.57 -3.69
CA GLY A 103 -2.32 12.28 -4.00
C GLY A 103 -1.21 11.39 -4.56
N LEU A 104 0.03 11.89 -4.49
CA LEU A 104 1.22 11.15 -4.92
C LEU A 104 1.62 10.13 -3.86
N ASP A 105 2.20 9.00 -4.28
CA ASP A 105 2.70 8.00 -3.35
C ASP A 105 3.99 8.49 -2.65
N PRO A 106 4.38 7.87 -1.51
CA PRO A 106 5.55 8.30 -0.74
C PRO A 106 6.86 8.26 -1.53
N THR A 107 6.98 7.33 -2.48
CA THR A 107 8.17 7.16 -3.34
C THR A 107 8.29 8.34 -4.28
N THR A 108 7.18 8.72 -4.94
CA THR A 108 7.15 9.90 -5.82
C THR A 108 7.52 11.17 -5.06
N HIS A 109 7.04 11.34 -3.82
CA HIS A 109 7.47 12.47 -2.98
C HIS A 109 8.99 12.44 -2.70
N ALA A 110 9.56 11.28 -2.37
CA ALA A 110 11.00 11.15 -2.16
C ALA A 110 11.82 11.41 -3.44
N GLU A 111 11.33 11.02 -4.62
CA GLU A 111 11.97 11.35 -5.91
C GLU A 111 11.95 12.85 -6.21
N LEU A 112 10.84 13.54 -5.91
CA LEU A 112 10.76 14.99 -6.03
C LEU A 112 11.71 15.69 -5.06
N ALA A 113 11.81 15.19 -3.82
CA ALA A 113 12.80 15.68 -2.86
C ALA A 113 14.23 15.52 -3.39
N LEU A 114 14.58 14.36 -3.95
CA LEU A 114 15.90 14.10 -4.51
C LEU A 114 16.24 15.10 -5.63
N LYS A 115 15.30 15.38 -6.53
CA LYS A 115 15.48 16.37 -7.62
C LYS A 115 15.78 17.77 -7.09
N ASP A 116 15.09 18.21 -6.04
CA ASP A 116 15.34 19.51 -5.43
C ASP A 116 16.69 19.54 -4.68
N ALA A 117 17.03 18.45 -3.98
CA ALA A 117 18.31 18.34 -3.28
C ALA A 117 19.51 18.34 -4.24
N ASP A 118 19.40 17.67 -5.39
CA ASP A 118 20.43 17.68 -6.43
C ASP A 118 20.65 19.08 -7.01
N LYS A 119 19.56 19.84 -7.24
CA LYS A 119 19.66 21.24 -7.65
C LYS A 119 20.36 22.08 -6.58
N LEU A 120 20.01 21.89 -5.31
CA LEU A 120 20.56 22.65 -4.19
C LEU A 120 22.08 22.46 -4.01
N ILE A 121 22.58 21.23 -4.21
CA ILE A 121 24.02 20.93 -4.20
C ILE A 121 24.72 21.58 -5.40
N ASN A 122 24.11 21.51 -6.60
CA ASN A 122 24.69 22.07 -7.81
C ASN A 122 24.78 23.61 -7.79
N LEU A 123 23.93 24.28 -7.01
CA LEU A 123 23.99 25.73 -6.80
C LEU A 123 25.21 26.18 -5.96
N ARG A 124 26.14 25.26 -5.65
CA ARG A 124 27.37 25.49 -4.86
C ARG A 124 27.09 26.19 -3.52
N SER A 125 25.93 25.91 -2.92
CA SER A 125 25.70 26.26 -1.53
C SER A 125 26.51 25.29 -0.69
N ASN A 126 27.60 25.75 -0.05
CA ASN A 126 28.43 24.93 0.83
C ASN A 126 27.73 24.62 2.16
N SER A 127 26.42 24.33 2.10
CA SER A 127 25.53 24.11 3.21
C SER A 127 25.37 22.63 3.44
N VAL A 128 25.70 22.19 4.65
CA VAL A 128 25.50 20.83 5.15
C VAL A 128 24.05 20.37 4.97
N LYS A 129 23.10 21.32 5.04
CA LYS A 129 21.66 21.05 4.84
C LYS A 129 21.36 20.40 3.50
N SER A 130 22.08 20.77 2.43
CA SER A 130 21.90 20.19 1.10
C SER A 130 22.26 18.69 1.07
N TYR A 131 23.34 18.30 1.74
CA TYR A 131 23.75 16.91 1.91
C TYR A 131 22.77 16.13 2.79
N ILE A 132 22.30 16.74 3.88
CA ILE A 132 21.29 16.16 4.77
C ILE A 132 19.98 15.87 4.01
N LEU A 133 19.50 16.83 3.22
CA LEU A 133 18.29 16.68 2.41
C LEU A 133 18.46 15.56 1.38
N LYS A 134 19.58 15.56 0.63
CA LYS A 134 19.85 14.54 -0.38
C LYS A 134 19.98 13.15 0.23
N SER A 135 20.72 12.99 1.32
CA SER A 135 20.87 11.69 1.98
C SER A 135 19.53 11.19 2.53
N SER A 136 18.71 12.08 3.10
CA SER A 136 17.37 11.74 3.59
C SER A 136 16.46 11.26 2.46
N ALA A 137 16.45 11.95 1.32
CA ALA A 137 15.68 11.52 0.15
C ALA A 137 16.18 10.17 -0.39
N LEU A 138 17.50 9.94 -0.43
CA LEU A 138 18.06 8.65 -0.84
C LEU A 138 17.73 7.51 0.12
N ILE A 139 17.71 7.77 1.44
CA ILE A 139 17.29 6.79 2.45
C ILE A 139 15.82 6.39 2.25
N LEU A 140 14.94 7.37 2.02
CA LEU A 140 13.51 7.12 1.72
C LEU A 140 13.30 6.32 0.43
N LEU A 141 14.21 6.48 -0.54
CA LEU A 141 14.26 5.69 -1.78
C LEU A 141 15.04 4.39 -1.63
N GLU A 142 15.48 4.05 -0.42
CA GLU A 142 16.26 2.84 -0.09
C GLU A 142 17.58 2.71 -0.87
N LYS A 143 18.14 3.85 -1.32
CA LYS A 143 19.42 3.95 -2.01
C LYS A 143 20.55 4.15 -0.99
N TYR A 144 20.73 3.19 -0.09
CA TYR A 144 21.58 3.33 1.09
C TYR A 144 23.06 3.59 0.79
N GLU A 145 23.66 2.95 -0.21
CA GLU A 145 25.07 3.22 -0.57
C GLU A 145 25.25 4.65 -1.08
N MET A 146 24.36 5.11 -1.96
CA MET A 146 24.39 6.49 -2.44
C MET A 146 24.16 7.47 -1.29
N ALA A 147 23.26 7.14 -0.36
CA ALA A 147 23.04 7.94 0.83
C ALA A 147 24.30 8.02 1.70
N ARG A 148 25.00 6.90 1.88
CA ARG A 148 26.27 6.83 2.62
C ARG A 148 27.34 7.71 1.99
N ASP A 149 27.53 7.65 0.67
CA ASP A 149 28.51 8.48 -0.03
C ASP A 149 28.20 9.98 0.11
N VAL A 150 26.92 10.35 0.04
CA VAL A 150 26.45 11.73 0.27
C VAL A 150 26.67 12.15 1.73
N ILE A 151 26.41 11.28 2.70
CA ILE A 151 26.64 11.54 4.12
C ILE A 151 28.12 11.79 4.40
N LEU A 152 29.00 10.95 3.86
CA LEU A 152 30.46 11.10 3.99
C LEU A 152 30.93 12.41 3.35
N SER A 153 30.39 12.76 2.18
CA SER A 153 30.68 14.05 1.52
C SER A 153 30.21 15.23 2.37
N GLY A 154 29.02 15.14 2.99
CA GLY A 154 28.51 16.16 3.91
C GLY A 154 29.35 16.30 5.19
N LEU A 155 29.87 15.19 5.73
CA LEU A 155 30.77 15.21 6.90
C LEU A 155 32.15 15.80 6.59
N GLN A 156 32.59 15.81 5.33
CA GLN A 156 33.78 16.57 4.93
C GLN A 156 33.52 18.09 4.96
N VAL A 157 32.29 18.51 4.69
CA VAL A 157 31.87 19.93 4.77
C VAL A 157 31.66 20.36 6.22
N ASP A 158 31.01 19.53 7.03
CA ASP A 158 30.85 19.74 8.47
C ASP A 158 31.07 18.44 9.26
N PRO A 159 32.29 18.26 9.82
CA PRO A 159 32.62 17.12 10.65
C PRO A 159 31.85 17.06 11.97
N PHE A 160 31.12 18.11 12.37
CA PHE A 160 30.39 18.17 13.64
C PHE A 160 28.89 17.93 13.49
N SER A 161 28.40 17.69 12.27
CA SER A 161 26.98 17.42 12.03
C SER A 161 26.50 16.16 12.75
N ASN A 162 25.74 16.34 13.83
CA ASN A 162 25.16 15.24 14.60
C ASN A 162 24.16 14.43 13.75
N PHE A 163 23.38 15.10 12.90
CA PHE A 163 22.43 14.43 12.00
C PHE A 163 23.12 13.42 11.10
N LEU A 164 24.20 13.84 10.42
CA LEU A 164 24.92 12.99 9.47
C LEU A 164 25.64 11.84 10.18
N LYS A 165 26.24 12.10 11.35
CA LYS A 165 26.86 11.04 12.18
C LYS A 165 25.84 9.99 12.63
N THR A 166 24.69 10.41 13.17
CA THR A 166 23.63 9.50 13.61
C THR A 166 23.05 8.72 12.44
N SER A 167 22.84 9.38 11.29
CA SER A 167 22.36 8.73 10.07
C SER A 167 23.34 7.68 9.57
N LEU A 168 24.65 7.97 9.57
CA LEU A 168 25.69 7.02 9.20
C LEU A 168 25.69 5.80 10.13
N GLN A 169 25.67 6.03 11.45
CA GLN A 169 25.62 4.96 12.44
C GLN A 169 24.37 4.09 12.29
N ASN A 170 23.21 4.68 11.99
CA ASN A 170 21.97 3.93 11.76
C ASN A 170 22.05 3.06 10.50
N LEU A 171 22.67 3.55 9.42
CA LEU A 171 22.91 2.76 8.22
C LEU A 171 23.87 1.59 8.51
N GLU A 172 24.97 1.84 9.19
CA GLU A 172 25.96 0.81 9.58
C GLU A 172 25.36 -0.23 10.54
N ARG A 173 24.49 0.18 11.48
CA ARG A 173 23.74 -0.74 12.34
C ARG A 173 22.74 -1.58 11.56
N THR A 174 22.10 -1.02 10.54
CA THR A 174 21.17 -1.77 9.68
C THR A 174 21.92 -2.84 8.88
N GLU A 175 23.11 -2.51 8.36
CA GLU A 175 24.03 -3.49 7.73
C GLU A 175 24.52 -4.55 8.75
N GLY A 176 24.78 -4.14 9.99
CA GLY A 176 25.18 -5.02 11.09
C GLY A 176 24.08 -5.95 11.59
N ASN A 177 22.82 -5.50 11.64
CA ASN A 177 21.67 -6.30 12.07
C ASN A 177 21.24 -7.35 11.03
N LEU A 178 21.45 -7.06 9.74
CA LEU A 178 21.41 -8.07 8.68
C LEU A 178 22.46 -9.16 8.96
N ARG A 179 23.69 -8.79 9.33
CA ARG A 179 24.72 -9.77 9.72
C ARG A 179 24.43 -10.48 11.07
N GLY A 180 23.70 -9.83 11.99
CA GLY A 180 23.44 -10.29 13.37
C GLY A 180 22.31 -11.31 13.55
N ARG A 181 21.44 -11.54 12.55
CA ARG A 181 20.44 -12.62 12.58
C ARG A 181 21.03 -14.04 12.44
N ARG A 182 22.35 -14.18 12.38
CA ARG A 182 23.09 -15.43 12.14
C ARG A 182 23.25 -16.34 13.37
N ASN A 183 22.76 -15.97 14.56
CA ASN A 183 23.02 -16.73 15.80
C ASN A 183 21.81 -17.47 16.37
N HIS A 184 21.12 -18.25 15.53
CA HIS A 184 20.55 -19.51 16.00
C HIS A 184 21.37 -20.62 15.37
N GLY A 185 22.00 -21.45 16.20
CA GLY A 185 23.06 -22.38 15.84
C GLY A 185 22.80 -23.09 14.52
N ARG A 186 23.42 -22.58 13.45
CA ARG A 186 23.46 -23.25 12.15
C ARG A 186 24.63 -24.22 12.16
N PRO A 187 24.46 -25.44 11.62
CA PRO A 187 25.61 -26.25 11.22
C PRO A 187 26.48 -25.44 10.25
N GLU A 188 27.81 -25.64 10.30
CA GLU A 188 28.77 -24.99 9.41
C GLU A 188 28.42 -25.29 7.94
N ARG A 189 27.75 -24.35 7.29
CA ARG A 189 27.47 -24.36 5.85
C ARG A 189 27.97 -23.07 5.23
N SER A 190 28.47 -23.15 4.01
CA SER A 190 28.83 -21.97 3.23
C SER A 190 27.58 -21.13 2.96
N ASP A 191 27.66 -19.81 3.13
CA ASP A 191 26.56 -18.87 2.87
C ASP A 191 26.19 -18.75 1.37
N ASP A 192 26.82 -19.55 0.49
CA ASP A 192 26.66 -19.53 -0.96
C ASP A 192 25.21 -19.78 -1.45
N PHE A 193 24.38 -20.39 -0.61
CA PHE A 193 22.98 -20.70 -0.92
C PHE A 193 21.96 -19.83 -0.16
N ASP A 194 22.42 -18.76 0.49
CA ASP A 194 21.54 -17.85 1.19
C ASP A 194 21.02 -16.73 0.30
N CYS A 195 19.74 -16.42 0.46
CA CYS A 195 19.14 -15.25 -0.15
C CYS A 195 19.61 -13.99 0.57
N THR A 196 20.14 -13.02 -0.17
CA THR A 196 20.63 -11.76 0.43
C THR A 196 19.53 -10.82 0.94
N LEU A 197 18.27 -11.12 0.64
CA LEU A 197 17.11 -10.36 1.11
C LEU A 197 16.57 -10.87 2.44
N CYS A 198 16.32 -12.19 2.55
CA CYS A 198 15.80 -12.79 3.79
C CYS A 198 16.88 -13.40 4.68
N LEU A 199 18.11 -13.54 4.18
CA LEU A 199 19.28 -14.10 4.88
C LEU A 199 19.08 -15.54 5.36
N LYS A 200 18.19 -16.25 4.67
CA LYS A 200 17.88 -17.67 4.86
C LYS A 200 18.23 -18.42 3.58
N LEU A 201 18.28 -19.75 3.69
CA LEU A 201 18.42 -20.63 2.54
C LEU A 201 17.42 -20.25 1.44
N LEU A 202 17.93 -20.17 0.22
CA LEU A 202 17.14 -19.91 -0.98
C LEU A 202 16.01 -20.92 -1.11
N TYR A 203 14.78 -20.42 -1.18
CA TYR A 203 13.56 -21.20 -1.42
C TYR A 203 12.92 -20.75 -2.73
N ASP A 204 12.61 -21.70 -3.61
CA ASP A 204 12.29 -21.46 -5.02
C ASP A 204 13.20 -20.36 -5.63
N PRO A 205 14.52 -20.65 -5.76
CA PRO A 205 15.50 -19.68 -6.21
C PRO A 205 15.19 -19.20 -7.62
N VAL A 206 15.29 -17.89 -7.85
CA VAL A 206 15.27 -17.27 -9.18
C VAL A 206 16.60 -16.60 -9.43
N THR A 207 17.11 -16.73 -10.66
CA THR A 207 18.35 -16.08 -11.08
C THR A 207 18.01 -14.97 -12.06
N THR A 208 18.37 -13.74 -11.68
CA THR A 208 18.17 -12.55 -12.49
C THR A 208 19.10 -12.53 -13.73
N PRO A 209 18.76 -11.81 -14.81
CA PRO A 209 19.65 -11.65 -15.97
C PRO A 209 21.05 -11.10 -15.66
N CYS A 210 21.24 -10.39 -14.54
CA CYS A 210 22.54 -9.94 -14.09
C CYS A 210 23.31 -10.99 -13.25
N GLY A 211 22.81 -12.22 -13.14
CA GLY A 211 23.48 -13.36 -12.51
C GLY A 211 23.21 -13.54 -11.01
N HIS A 212 22.49 -12.62 -10.38
CA HIS A 212 22.20 -12.70 -8.94
C HIS A 212 20.97 -13.56 -8.64
N SER A 213 21.04 -14.36 -7.56
CA SER A 213 19.98 -15.30 -7.18
C SER A 213 19.30 -14.92 -5.86
N PHE A 214 17.98 -15.06 -5.81
CA PHE A 214 17.14 -14.70 -4.68
C PHE A 214 16.00 -15.72 -4.50
N CYS A 215 15.35 -15.75 -3.33
CA CYS A 215 14.04 -16.40 -3.25
C CYS A 215 13.08 -15.69 -4.20
N ARG A 216 12.26 -16.45 -4.93
CA ARG A 216 11.26 -15.90 -5.86
C ARG A 216 10.40 -14.80 -5.22
N SER A 217 9.81 -15.10 -4.07
CA SER A 217 8.95 -14.17 -3.31
C SER A 217 9.72 -12.92 -2.87
N CYS A 218 10.96 -13.08 -2.37
CA CYS A 218 11.78 -11.94 -1.94
C CYS A 218 12.14 -11.00 -3.08
N LEU A 219 12.54 -11.53 -4.26
CA LEU A 219 12.87 -10.70 -5.41
C LEU A 219 11.66 -9.86 -5.83
N PHE A 220 10.50 -10.50 -6.04
CA PHE A 220 9.32 -9.77 -6.48
C PHE A 220 8.82 -8.80 -5.41
N GLN A 221 9.01 -9.08 -4.12
CA GLN A 221 8.71 -8.12 -3.05
C GLN A 221 9.63 -6.92 -3.08
N SER A 222 10.90 -7.09 -3.40
CA SER A 222 11.78 -5.95 -3.62
C SER A 222 11.39 -5.15 -4.88
N MET A 223 10.91 -5.84 -5.92
CA MET A 223 10.57 -5.20 -7.19
C MET A 223 9.32 -4.32 -7.15
N ASP A 224 8.49 -4.45 -6.10
CA ASP A 224 7.35 -3.55 -5.80
C ASP A 224 7.76 -2.08 -5.63
N ARG A 225 9.03 -1.83 -5.29
CA ARG A 225 9.59 -0.48 -5.12
C ARG A 225 10.39 -0.02 -6.33
N GLY A 226 10.58 -0.91 -7.31
CA GLY A 226 11.32 -0.62 -8.54
C GLY A 226 11.90 -1.87 -9.18
N ASN A 227 11.93 -1.89 -10.51
CA ASN A 227 12.40 -3.00 -11.33
C ASN A 227 13.93 -3.13 -11.39
N LYS A 228 14.63 -3.08 -10.27
CA LYS A 228 16.10 -3.17 -10.20
C LYS A 228 16.56 -4.35 -9.38
N CYS A 229 17.71 -4.93 -9.74
CA CYS A 229 18.34 -5.98 -8.95
C CYS A 229 18.69 -5.44 -7.56
N PRO A 230 18.27 -6.10 -6.47
CA PRO A 230 18.58 -5.64 -5.12
C PRO A 230 20.08 -5.63 -4.78
N LEU A 231 20.88 -6.44 -5.49
CA LEU A 231 22.32 -6.55 -5.28
C LEU A 231 23.14 -5.57 -6.13
N CYS A 232 22.95 -5.57 -7.45
CA CYS A 232 23.79 -4.78 -8.36
C CYS A 232 23.07 -3.61 -9.04
N ARG A 233 21.79 -3.39 -8.73
CA ARG A 233 20.94 -2.30 -9.26
C ARG A 233 20.69 -2.31 -10.76
N THR A 234 21.15 -3.33 -11.49
CA THR A 234 20.80 -3.51 -12.90
C THR A 234 19.29 -3.53 -13.06
N VAL A 235 18.76 -2.80 -14.04
CA VAL A 235 17.33 -2.81 -14.37
C VAL A 235 16.95 -4.19 -14.88
N LEU A 236 15.92 -4.77 -14.29
CA LEU A 236 15.42 -6.11 -14.57
C LEU A 236 14.13 -6.02 -15.38
N PHE A 237 14.20 -6.44 -16.64
CA PHE A 237 13.02 -6.60 -17.50
C PHE A 237 12.38 -7.97 -17.32
N ILE A 238 12.00 -8.28 -16.07
CA ILE A 238 11.44 -9.56 -15.69
C ILE A 238 10.12 -9.37 -14.92
N SER A 239 9.29 -10.40 -14.92
CA SER A 239 8.01 -10.47 -14.23
C SER A 239 7.87 -11.85 -13.60
N PRO A 240 6.90 -12.07 -12.69
CA PRO A 240 6.60 -13.40 -12.18
C PRO A 240 6.37 -14.43 -13.29
N ARG A 241 5.81 -14.02 -14.43
CA ARG A 241 5.57 -14.91 -15.58
C ARG A 241 6.83 -15.22 -16.39
N THR A 242 7.78 -14.28 -16.46
CA THR A 242 8.97 -14.42 -17.31
C THR A 242 10.23 -14.87 -16.57
N CYS A 243 10.29 -14.71 -15.25
CA CYS A 243 11.38 -15.23 -14.44
C CYS A 243 10.97 -16.58 -13.84
N SER A 244 11.48 -17.67 -14.40
CA SER A 244 11.25 -19.02 -13.88
C SER A 244 12.21 -19.35 -12.73
N THR A 245 11.79 -20.28 -11.89
CA THR A 245 12.66 -20.85 -10.85
C THR A 245 13.88 -21.53 -11.49
N SER A 246 15.05 -21.25 -10.93
CA SER A 246 16.32 -21.90 -11.29
C SER A 246 16.30 -23.35 -10.79
N VAL A 247 15.87 -24.26 -11.67
CA VAL A 247 15.75 -25.69 -11.38
C VAL A 247 17.07 -26.29 -10.90
N THR A 248 18.18 -25.88 -11.52
CA THR A 248 19.52 -26.36 -11.13
C THR A 248 19.86 -25.95 -9.69
N LEU A 249 19.68 -24.67 -9.32
CA LEU A 249 19.94 -24.22 -7.96
C LEU A 249 19.03 -24.93 -6.97
N LYS A 250 17.73 -25.04 -7.29
CA LYS A 250 16.75 -25.75 -6.46
C LYS A 250 17.17 -27.18 -6.18
N ASN A 251 17.53 -27.95 -7.22
CA ASN A 251 17.96 -29.35 -7.07
C ASN A 251 19.25 -29.49 -6.25
N ILE A 252 20.21 -28.57 -6.42
CA ILE A 252 21.44 -28.55 -5.62
C ILE A 252 21.10 -28.28 -4.15
N ILE A 253 20.24 -27.30 -3.88
CA ILE A 253 19.85 -26.93 -2.52
C ILE A 253 19.05 -28.05 -1.85
N GLU A 254 18.02 -28.60 -2.51
CA GLU A 254 17.19 -29.68 -1.98
C GLU A 254 18.02 -30.93 -1.66
N LYS A 255 19.01 -31.24 -2.49
CA LYS A 255 19.90 -32.39 -2.28
C LYS A 255 20.87 -32.19 -1.11
N ASN A 256 21.45 -31.00 -0.98
CA ASN A 256 22.48 -30.73 0.01
C ASN A 256 21.90 -30.28 1.37
N PHE A 257 20.73 -29.65 1.39
CA PHE A 257 20.08 -29.09 2.58
C PHE A 257 18.58 -29.47 2.67
N PRO A 258 18.23 -30.77 2.64
CA PRO A 258 16.84 -31.21 2.55
C PRO A 258 15.97 -30.77 3.73
N VAL A 259 16.51 -30.82 4.96
CA VAL A 259 15.78 -30.44 6.17
C VAL A 259 15.50 -28.94 6.19
N GLU A 260 16.54 -28.12 6.00
CA GLU A 260 16.38 -26.66 5.96
C GLU A 260 15.49 -26.21 4.81
N TYR A 261 15.57 -26.84 3.63
CA TYR A 261 14.69 -26.52 2.52
C TYR A 261 13.23 -26.87 2.82
N ALA A 262 12.97 -27.99 3.51
CA ALA A 262 11.65 -28.36 3.98
C ALA A 262 11.10 -27.34 5.01
N GLU A 263 11.93 -26.87 5.95
CA GLU A 263 11.54 -25.80 6.88
C GLU A 263 11.18 -24.51 6.14
N ARG A 264 11.98 -24.12 5.13
CA ARG A 264 11.69 -22.96 4.29
C ARG A 264 10.40 -23.12 3.49
N LYS A 265 10.11 -24.33 3.04
CA LYS A 265 8.85 -24.67 2.38
C LYS A 265 7.66 -24.48 3.32
N THR A 266 7.72 -25.03 4.53
CA THR A 266 6.66 -24.86 5.54
C THR A 266 6.48 -23.41 5.94
N GLU A 267 7.56 -22.65 6.12
CA GLU A 267 7.51 -21.21 6.37
C GLU A 267 6.78 -20.49 5.23
N HIS A 268 7.12 -20.79 3.98
CA HIS A 268 6.47 -20.17 2.83
C HIS A 268 4.98 -20.53 2.74
N GLU A 269 4.63 -21.81 2.89
CA GLU A 269 3.25 -22.30 2.88
C GLU A 269 2.40 -21.63 3.96
N SER A 270 2.95 -21.40 5.16
CA SER A 270 2.22 -20.71 6.24
C SER A 270 1.88 -19.25 5.92
N MET A 271 2.59 -18.63 4.98
CA MET A 271 2.41 -17.23 4.58
C MET A 271 1.52 -17.07 3.35
N THR A 272 1.39 -18.11 2.52
CA THR A 272 0.58 -18.10 1.28
C THR A 272 -0.72 -18.86 1.42
N ASN A 273 -0.79 -19.83 2.33
CA ASN A 273 -1.98 -20.64 2.57
C ASN A 273 -2.41 -20.57 4.04
N PHE A 274 -3.36 -19.68 4.31
CA PHE A 274 -3.94 -19.44 5.63
C PHE A 274 -4.88 -20.56 6.11
N GLY A 275 -5.17 -21.57 5.27
CA GLY A 275 -6.14 -22.61 5.58
C GLY A 275 -7.58 -22.12 5.45
N VAL A 276 -8.49 -22.68 6.26
CA VAL A 276 -9.94 -22.40 6.20
C VAL A 276 -10.44 -21.47 7.31
N ASP A 277 -9.67 -21.33 8.38
CA ASP A 277 -10.08 -20.61 9.60
C ASP A 277 -9.36 -19.27 9.76
N LEU A 278 -8.33 -19.00 8.96
CA LEU A 278 -7.64 -17.72 8.94
C LEU A 278 -7.87 -16.99 7.61
N MET A 279 -8.10 -15.68 7.71
CA MET A 279 -8.47 -14.85 6.58
C MET A 279 -7.68 -13.53 6.59
N PRO A 280 -6.88 -13.24 5.54
CA PRO A 280 -6.36 -11.91 5.27
C PRO A 280 -7.51 -10.94 5.00
N LEU A 281 -7.48 -9.74 5.59
CA LEU A 281 -8.55 -8.77 5.50
C LEU A 281 -8.13 -7.53 4.70
N PHE A 282 -8.94 -7.20 3.70
CA PHE A 282 -8.96 -5.91 3.01
C PHE A 282 -10.04 -5.03 3.63
N VAL A 283 -9.63 -3.93 4.26
CA VAL A 283 -10.52 -3.05 5.01
C VAL A 283 -10.94 -1.88 4.11
N MET A 284 -12.23 -1.81 3.76
CA MET A 284 -12.74 -0.74 2.89
C MET A 284 -14.24 -0.48 3.06
N ASP A 285 -15.09 -1.21 2.33
CA ASP A 285 -16.53 -0.95 2.21
C ASP A 285 -17.35 -2.23 2.37
N VAL A 286 -18.65 -2.08 2.60
CA VAL A 286 -19.59 -3.18 2.82
C VAL A 286 -19.68 -4.02 1.56
N VAL A 287 -19.27 -5.29 1.70
CA VAL A 287 -19.44 -6.30 0.66
C VAL A 287 -20.42 -7.34 1.16
N ILE A 288 -21.36 -7.70 0.30
CA ILE A 288 -22.29 -8.82 0.52
C ILE A 288 -22.02 -9.89 -0.53
N PRO A 289 -22.41 -11.16 -0.29
CA PRO A 289 -22.29 -12.24 -1.27
C PRO A 289 -22.87 -11.92 -2.67
N CYS A 290 -22.35 -12.62 -3.68
CA CYS A 290 -22.80 -12.58 -5.09
C CYS A 290 -22.59 -11.24 -5.83
N GLN A 291 -21.72 -10.38 -5.31
CA GLN A 291 -21.29 -9.14 -5.96
C GLN A 291 -20.04 -9.39 -6.80
N LYS A 292 -20.00 -8.75 -7.97
CA LYS A 292 -18.81 -8.68 -8.82
C LYS A 292 -18.43 -7.22 -9.01
N PHE A 293 -17.17 -6.89 -8.74
CA PHE A 293 -16.70 -5.52 -8.87
C PHE A 293 -15.17 -5.47 -9.04
N PRO A 294 -14.67 -4.42 -9.69
CA PRO A 294 -13.24 -4.20 -9.80
C PRO A 294 -12.66 -3.57 -8.54
N LEU A 295 -11.41 -3.90 -8.23
CA LEU A 295 -10.66 -3.30 -7.13
C LEU A 295 -9.24 -2.95 -7.58
N HIS A 296 -8.83 -1.71 -7.32
CA HIS A 296 -7.49 -1.24 -7.63
C HIS A 296 -6.62 -1.17 -6.36
N ILE A 297 -5.56 -1.97 -6.34
CA ILE A 297 -4.66 -2.14 -5.20
C ILE A 297 -3.39 -1.32 -5.42
N PHE A 298 -3.28 -0.23 -4.68
CA PHE A 298 -2.12 0.66 -4.72
C PHE A 298 -1.24 0.58 -3.46
N GLU A 299 -1.84 0.33 -2.28
CA GLU A 299 -1.10 0.34 -1.02
C GLU A 299 -0.08 -0.81 -0.93
N PRO A 300 1.19 -0.53 -0.56
CA PRO A 300 2.24 -1.55 -0.45
C PRO A 300 1.85 -2.79 0.38
N ARG A 301 1.15 -2.60 1.50
CA ARG A 301 0.69 -3.70 2.36
C ARG A 301 -0.25 -4.66 1.62
N TYR A 302 -1.19 -4.13 0.86
CA TYR A 302 -2.16 -4.94 0.12
C TYR A 302 -1.56 -5.52 -1.16
N ARG A 303 -0.54 -4.88 -1.75
CA ARG A 303 0.25 -5.48 -2.83
C ARG A 303 1.00 -6.74 -2.39
N LEU A 304 1.52 -6.76 -1.17
CA LEU A 304 2.07 -7.98 -0.57
C LEU A 304 0.99 -9.04 -0.31
N MET A 305 -0.12 -8.63 0.29
CA MET A 305 -1.27 -9.50 0.57
C MET A 305 -1.78 -10.21 -0.69
N VAL A 306 -2.05 -9.45 -1.76
CA VAL A 306 -2.54 -9.97 -3.05
C VAL A 306 -1.57 -11.00 -3.63
N ARG A 307 -0.26 -10.75 -3.61
CA ARG A 307 0.70 -11.73 -4.14
C ARG A 307 0.69 -13.05 -3.38
N ARG A 308 0.62 -13.00 -2.05
CA ARG A 308 0.52 -14.21 -1.21
C ARG A 308 -0.76 -14.98 -1.51
N ILE A 309 -1.88 -14.29 -1.64
CA ILE A 309 -3.18 -14.88 -1.93
C ILE A 309 -3.21 -15.49 -3.34
N MET A 310 -2.61 -14.83 -4.33
CA MET A 310 -2.49 -15.33 -5.72
C MET A 310 -1.50 -16.49 -5.85
N GLU A 311 -0.58 -16.68 -4.91
CA GLU A 311 0.24 -17.89 -4.78
C GLU A 311 -0.51 -19.01 -4.04
N GLY A 312 -1.55 -18.67 -3.29
CA GLY A 312 -2.38 -19.57 -2.49
C GLY A 312 -3.74 -19.84 -3.11
N ASN A 313 -4.80 -19.56 -2.34
CA ASN A 313 -6.17 -19.97 -2.66
C ASN A 313 -7.02 -18.88 -3.33
N HIS A 314 -6.44 -17.72 -3.65
CA HIS A 314 -7.09 -16.57 -4.30
C HIS A 314 -8.22 -15.91 -3.49
N ARG A 315 -8.30 -16.17 -2.17
CA ARG A 315 -9.36 -15.65 -1.29
C ARG A 315 -8.85 -14.66 -0.26
N MET A 316 -9.69 -13.67 0.05
CA MET A 316 -9.51 -12.73 1.16
C MET A 316 -10.86 -12.35 1.76
N GLY A 317 -10.83 -11.76 2.94
CA GLY A 317 -11.98 -11.15 3.58
C GLY A 317 -12.07 -9.67 3.25
N MET A 318 -13.27 -9.18 2.98
CA MET A 318 -13.56 -7.74 2.94
C MET A 318 -14.42 -7.37 4.12
N VAL A 319 -13.98 -6.34 4.84
CA VAL A 319 -14.58 -5.90 6.09
C VAL A 319 -14.62 -4.38 6.15
N ILE A 320 -15.61 -3.84 6.84
CA ILE A 320 -15.69 -2.41 7.15
C ILE A 320 -15.13 -2.12 8.53
N VAL A 321 -14.86 -0.85 8.75
CA VAL A 321 -14.68 -0.34 10.09
C VAL A 321 -15.99 0.29 10.55
N ASP A 322 -16.41 -0.04 11.77
CA ASP A 322 -17.53 0.64 12.40
C ASP A 322 -17.15 2.10 12.67
N SER A 323 -17.93 3.03 12.13
CA SER A 323 -17.70 4.47 12.24
C SER A 323 -17.82 4.99 13.66
N THR A 324 -18.47 4.25 14.55
CA THR A 324 -18.73 4.62 15.95
C THR A 324 -17.62 4.14 16.86
N THR A 325 -17.22 2.87 16.74
CA THR A 325 -16.21 2.26 17.61
C THR A 325 -14.80 2.39 17.06
N THR A 326 -14.66 2.68 15.76
CA THR A 326 -13.40 2.60 15.03
C THR A 326 -12.77 1.20 15.07
N GLU A 327 -13.56 0.15 15.29
CA GLU A 327 -13.11 -1.24 15.25
C GLU A 327 -13.62 -1.95 13.99
N LEU A 328 -12.99 -3.06 13.62
CA LEU A 328 -13.49 -3.89 12.52
C LEU A 328 -14.90 -4.37 12.87
N ALA A 329 -15.80 -4.37 11.88
CA ALA A 329 -17.10 -4.98 12.07
C ALA A 329 -16.96 -6.48 12.35
N ASP A 330 -17.83 -7.01 13.20
CA ASP A 330 -17.84 -8.44 13.58
C ASP A 330 -18.11 -9.36 12.39
N LEU A 331 -18.78 -8.86 11.36
CA LEU A 331 -19.16 -9.61 10.16
C LEU A 331 -18.44 -9.08 8.92
N ALA A 332 -17.95 -10.00 8.11
CA ALA A 332 -17.22 -9.73 6.89
C ALA A 332 -17.62 -10.72 5.78
N CYS A 333 -17.19 -10.44 4.55
CA CYS A 333 -17.48 -11.28 3.40
C CYS A 333 -16.20 -11.84 2.80
N GLU A 334 -16.16 -13.15 2.57
CA GLU A 334 -15.14 -13.79 1.76
C GLU A 334 -15.32 -13.36 0.31
N VAL A 335 -14.23 -12.95 -0.30
CA VAL A 335 -14.16 -12.60 -1.71
C VAL A 335 -13.04 -13.39 -2.38
N GLU A 336 -13.28 -13.73 -3.65
CA GLU A 336 -12.36 -14.46 -4.50
C GLU A 336 -11.89 -13.53 -5.63
N ILE A 337 -10.58 -13.52 -5.88
CA ILE A 337 -9.99 -12.79 -7.00
C ILE A 337 -10.16 -13.66 -8.25
N THR A 338 -11.06 -13.23 -9.15
CA THR A 338 -11.35 -13.95 -10.40
C THR A 338 -10.39 -13.56 -11.52
N GLU A 339 -9.94 -12.30 -11.55
CA GLU A 339 -8.91 -11.83 -12.48
C GLU A 339 -7.91 -10.92 -11.75
N CYS A 340 -6.64 -10.99 -12.15
CA CYS A 340 -5.56 -10.22 -11.53
C CYS A 340 -4.58 -9.70 -12.58
N GLU A 341 -4.60 -8.39 -12.80
CA GLU A 341 -3.73 -7.67 -13.73
C GLU A 341 -2.67 -6.87 -12.96
N PRO A 342 -1.40 -7.31 -12.94
CA PRO A 342 -0.31 -6.52 -12.38
C PRO A 342 0.07 -5.36 -13.30
N LEU A 343 0.26 -4.18 -12.72
CA LEU A 343 0.65 -2.95 -13.41
C LEU A 343 2.18 -2.73 -13.35
N PRO A 344 2.76 -1.93 -14.27
CA PRO A 344 4.22 -1.72 -14.35
C PRO A 344 4.86 -1.11 -13.10
N ASP A 345 4.09 -0.40 -12.28
CA ASP A 345 4.51 0.21 -11.01
C ASP A 345 4.28 -0.69 -9.78
N GLY A 346 3.92 -1.96 -10.02
CA GLY A 346 3.67 -2.96 -9.00
C GLY A 346 2.26 -2.93 -8.40
N ARG A 347 1.37 -2.02 -8.83
CA ARG A 347 -0.05 -2.02 -8.45
C ARG A 347 -0.80 -3.19 -9.09
N PHE A 348 -2.00 -3.47 -8.60
CA PHE A 348 -2.87 -4.49 -9.20
C PHE A 348 -4.24 -3.91 -9.54
N TYR A 349 -4.77 -4.30 -10.69
CA TYR A 349 -6.19 -4.22 -10.99
C TYR A 349 -6.78 -5.63 -10.84
N LEU A 350 -7.81 -5.77 -10.01
CA LEU A 350 -8.44 -7.05 -9.69
C LEU A 350 -9.90 -7.03 -10.12
N GLU A 351 -10.40 -8.16 -10.62
CA GLU A 351 -11.83 -8.44 -10.65
C GLU A 351 -12.14 -9.41 -9.50
N ILE A 352 -13.14 -9.06 -8.70
CA ILE A 352 -13.47 -9.75 -7.45
C ILE A 352 -14.90 -10.28 -7.51
N GLU A 353 -15.13 -11.48 -6.98
CA GLU A 353 -16.45 -12.04 -6.72
C GLU A 353 -16.62 -12.38 -5.24
N SER A 354 -17.62 -11.78 -4.58
CA SER A 354 -17.94 -12.09 -3.19
C SER A 354 -18.76 -13.37 -3.06
N ARG A 355 -18.46 -14.16 -2.03
CA ARG A 355 -18.93 -15.55 -1.89
C ARG A 355 -19.85 -15.76 -0.69
N ARG A 356 -19.36 -15.63 0.53
CA ARG A 356 -20.08 -16.01 1.76
C ARG A 356 -19.64 -15.17 2.94
N ARG A 357 -20.43 -15.19 4.00
CA ARG A 357 -20.20 -14.40 5.22
C ARG A 357 -19.39 -15.18 6.25
N PHE A 358 -18.59 -14.47 7.02
CA PHE A 358 -17.92 -15.03 8.19
C PHE A 358 -17.93 -13.99 9.32
N ARG A 359 -17.84 -14.48 10.55
CA ARG A 359 -17.65 -13.69 11.76
C ARG A 359 -16.17 -13.64 12.11
N ILE A 360 -15.68 -12.49 12.51
CA ILE A 360 -14.32 -12.32 13.01
C ILE A 360 -14.32 -12.68 14.50
N ILE A 361 -13.53 -13.68 14.90
CA ILE A 361 -13.35 -14.07 16.30
C ILE A 361 -12.28 -13.18 16.95
N GLN A 362 -11.16 -13.02 16.25
CA GLN A 362 -10.09 -12.11 16.63
C GLN A 362 -9.28 -11.69 15.39
N SER A 363 -8.58 -10.56 15.49
CA SER A 363 -7.72 -10.08 14.41
C SER A 363 -6.41 -9.48 14.91
N TRP A 364 -5.36 -9.57 14.10
CA TRP A 364 -4.03 -9.01 14.39
C TRP A 364 -3.43 -8.36 13.14
N ASN A 365 -2.31 -7.65 13.32
CA ASN A 365 -1.54 -7.12 12.20
C ASN A 365 -0.44 -8.11 11.81
N GLN A 366 -0.32 -8.41 10.52
CA GLN A 366 0.73 -9.24 9.96
C GLN A 366 1.27 -8.58 8.69
N ASP A 367 2.56 -8.25 8.68
CA ASP A 367 3.25 -7.62 7.55
C ASP A 367 2.53 -6.38 6.97
N GLY A 368 1.87 -5.62 7.84
CA GLY A 368 1.20 -4.36 7.50
C GLY A 368 -0.29 -4.47 7.18
N TYR A 369 -0.86 -5.66 6.98
CA TYR A 369 -2.30 -5.85 6.76
C TYR A 369 -2.94 -6.65 7.92
N ARG A 370 -4.27 -6.65 7.99
CA ARG A 370 -5.03 -7.39 9.02
C ARG A 370 -5.20 -8.85 8.63
N VAL A 371 -5.03 -9.75 9.58
CA VAL A 371 -5.41 -11.17 9.45
C VAL A 371 -6.36 -11.48 10.60
N ALA A 372 -7.38 -12.29 10.35
CA ALA A 372 -8.35 -12.69 11.35
C ALA A 372 -8.51 -14.20 11.43
N GLU A 373 -8.77 -14.67 12.64
CA GLU A 373 -9.41 -15.96 12.86
C GLU A 373 -10.92 -15.79 12.70
N ILE A 374 -11.55 -16.72 11.97
CA ILE A 374 -12.91 -16.56 11.49
C ILE A 374 -13.79 -17.77 11.78
N GLU A 375 -15.09 -17.52 11.89
CA GLU A 375 -16.13 -18.54 11.94
C GLU A 375 -17.11 -18.33 10.78
N TRP A 376 -17.39 -19.39 10.01
CA TRP A 376 -18.31 -19.31 8.88
C TRP A 376 -19.75 -19.12 9.35
N VAL A 377 -20.43 -18.10 8.80
CA VAL A 377 -21.84 -17.88 9.09
C VAL A 377 -22.67 -18.86 8.25
N GLN A 378 -23.54 -19.61 8.91
CA GLN A 378 -24.55 -20.47 8.28
C GLN A 378 -25.93 -19.94 8.61
N ASP A 379 -26.76 -19.72 7.59
CA ASP A 379 -28.16 -19.37 7.81
C ASP A 379 -28.94 -20.56 8.34
N ILE A 380 -29.81 -20.30 9.31
CA ILE A 380 -30.70 -21.30 9.88
C ILE A 380 -31.93 -21.39 9.00
N TYR A 381 -32.11 -22.53 8.33
CA TYR A 381 -33.31 -22.78 7.54
C TYR A 381 -34.38 -23.46 8.40
N PRO A 382 -35.60 -22.92 8.50
CA PRO A 382 -36.64 -23.54 9.31
C PRO A 382 -36.97 -24.96 8.83
N PRO A 383 -37.36 -25.87 9.76
CA PRO A 383 -37.67 -27.26 9.43
C PRO A 383 -38.74 -27.39 8.35
N GLU A 384 -38.68 -28.48 7.56
CA GLU A 384 -39.72 -28.79 6.58
C GLU A 384 -41.09 -28.93 7.23
N GLY A 385 -42.10 -28.29 6.64
CA GLY A 385 -43.48 -28.30 7.13
C GLY A 385 -43.76 -27.38 8.32
N SER A 386 -42.77 -26.63 8.82
CA SER A 386 -43.00 -25.62 9.88
C SER A 386 -43.76 -24.40 9.35
N GLU A 387 -44.50 -23.74 10.25
CA GLU A 387 -45.18 -22.47 9.96
C GLU A 387 -44.18 -21.39 9.56
N GLU A 388 -43.06 -21.28 10.28
CA GLU A 388 -41.95 -20.36 9.97
C GLU A 388 -41.40 -20.55 8.54
N ARG A 389 -41.30 -21.80 8.05
CA ARG A 389 -40.88 -22.05 6.66
C ARG A 389 -41.91 -21.57 5.65
N ALA A 390 -43.19 -21.75 5.95
CA ALA A 390 -44.28 -21.27 5.09
C ALA A 390 -44.29 -19.75 5.03
N GLU A 391 -44.10 -19.08 6.17
CA GLU A 391 -43.99 -17.62 6.26
C GLU A 391 -42.77 -17.09 5.48
N LEU A 392 -41.58 -17.67 5.69
CA LEU A 392 -40.36 -17.31 4.95
C LEU A 392 -40.56 -17.46 3.44
N GLN A 393 -41.19 -18.56 3.00
CA GLN A 393 -41.47 -18.80 1.59
C GLN A 393 -42.47 -17.80 1.03
N GLN A 394 -43.52 -17.45 1.79
CA GLN A 394 -44.49 -16.44 1.41
C GLN A 394 -43.86 -15.05 1.29
N MET A 395 -43.04 -14.66 2.26
CA MET A 395 -42.27 -13.41 2.21
C MET A 395 -41.36 -13.35 0.99
N THR A 396 -40.65 -14.44 0.70
CA THR A 396 -39.75 -14.54 -0.47
C THR A 396 -40.53 -14.42 -1.78
N ASN A 397 -41.70 -15.06 -1.88
CA ASN A 397 -42.58 -14.94 -3.04
C ASN A 397 -43.10 -13.51 -3.24
N ASN A 398 -43.57 -12.86 -2.17
CA ASN A 398 -44.05 -11.48 -2.21
C ASN A 398 -42.93 -10.52 -2.66
N ALA A 399 -41.71 -10.69 -2.12
CA ALA A 399 -40.55 -9.90 -2.50
C ALA A 399 -40.16 -10.13 -3.98
N ALA A 400 -40.27 -11.37 -4.48
CA ALA A 400 -40.03 -11.67 -5.89
C ALA A 400 -41.07 -11.04 -6.82
N GLU A 401 -42.35 -11.03 -6.44
CA GLU A 401 -43.39 -10.32 -7.20
C GLU A 401 -43.11 -8.82 -7.26
N TYR A 402 -42.73 -8.22 -6.13
CA TYR A 402 -42.34 -6.81 -6.08
C TYR A 402 -41.12 -6.53 -6.98
N ALA A 403 -40.08 -7.35 -6.90
CA ALA A 403 -38.89 -7.22 -7.73
C ALA A 403 -39.20 -7.34 -9.23
N ARG A 404 -40.05 -8.29 -9.65
CA ARG A 404 -40.50 -8.42 -11.05
C ARG A 404 -41.31 -7.22 -11.53
N SER A 405 -42.20 -6.71 -10.68
CA SER A 405 -42.97 -5.49 -10.99
C SER A 405 -42.04 -4.29 -11.18
N TRP A 406 -41.08 -4.12 -10.27
CA TRP A 406 -40.07 -3.08 -10.37
C TRP A 406 -39.21 -3.21 -11.63
N LEU A 407 -38.73 -4.43 -11.97
CA LEU A 407 -37.96 -4.68 -13.19
C LEU A 407 -38.75 -4.33 -14.45
N THR A 408 -40.04 -4.64 -14.48
CA THR A 408 -40.93 -4.30 -15.59
C THR A 408 -41.04 -2.78 -15.76
N ASN A 409 -41.26 -2.05 -14.67
CA ASN A 409 -41.30 -0.58 -14.69
C ASN A 409 -39.95 0.01 -15.11
N ALA A 410 -38.84 -0.54 -14.62
CA ALA A 410 -37.49 -0.12 -14.97
C ALA A 410 -37.19 -0.31 -16.47
N LYS A 411 -37.61 -1.43 -17.07
CA LYS A 411 -37.50 -1.68 -18.52
C LYS A 411 -38.32 -0.69 -19.34
N VAL A 412 -39.54 -0.39 -18.92
CA VAL A 412 -40.38 0.62 -19.59
C VAL A 412 -39.71 2.00 -19.54
N ALA A 413 -39.15 2.39 -18.39
CA ALA A 413 -38.42 3.64 -18.25
C ALA A 413 -37.13 3.68 -19.09
N ALA A 414 -36.45 2.54 -19.25
CA ALA A 414 -35.23 2.39 -20.03
C ALA A 414 -35.46 2.16 -21.55
N ARG A 415 -36.71 2.22 -22.04
CA ARG A 415 -37.05 1.87 -23.44
C ARG A 415 -36.27 2.63 -24.52
N PHE A 416 -35.74 3.81 -24.21
CA PHE A 416 -34.95 4.63 -25.13
C PHE A 416 -33.44 4.60 -24.86
N ASP A 417 -33.00 3.82 -23.87
CA ASP A 417 -31.59 3.59 -23.56
C ASP A 417 -31.28 2.09 -23.68
N PRO A 418 -30.83 1.64 -24.88
CA PRO A 418 -30.57 0.23 -25.13
C PRO A 418 -29.57 -0.39 -24.15
N ARG A 419 -28.56 0.36 -23.71
CA ARG A 419 -27.54 -0.14 -22.77
C ARG A 419 -28.14 -0.36 -21.38
N LYS A 420 -28.97 0.56 -20.91
CA LYS A 420 -29.66 0.42 -19.62
C LYS A 420 -30.70 -0.70 -19.68
N PHE A 421 -31.41 -0.84 -20.79
CA PHE A 421 -32.37 -1.92 -21.00
C PHE A 421 -31.70 -3.30 -20.96
N GLU A 422 -30.60 -3.47 -21.69
CA GLU A 422 -29.82 -4.72 -21.72
C GLU A 422 -29.29 -5.10 -20.32
N LYS A 423 -28.78 -4.12 -19.56
CA LYS A 423 -28.38 -4.35 -18.16
C LYS A 423 -29.52 -4.87 -17.28
N ILE A 424 -30.72 -4.27 -17.40
CA ILE A 424 -31.89 -4.68 -16.62
C ILE A 424 -32.35 -6.09 -17.03
N GLN A 425 -32.30 -6.41 -18.32
CA GLN A 425 -32.61 -7.74 -18.83
C GLN A 425 -31.63 -8.81 -18.32
N ASN A 426 -30.34 -8.49 -18.27
CA ASN A 426 -29.32 -9.35 -17.68
C ASN A 426 -29.49 -9.53 -16.17
N LEU A 427 -29.93 -8.49 -15.44
CA LEU A 427 -30.23 -8.61 -14.02
C LEU A 427 -31.41 -9.55 -13.75
N GLU A 428 -32.49 -9.44 -14.55
CA GLU A 428 -33.66 -10.30 -14.44
C GLU A 428 -33.34 -11.76 -14.77
N SER A 429 -32.52 -12.02 -15.81
CA SER A 429 -32.13 -13.39 -16.18
C SER A 429 -31.30 -14.10 -15.11
N MET A 430 -30.64 -13.32 -14.23
CA MET A 430 -29.88 -13.82 -13.09
C MET A 430 -30.70 -13.94 -11.79
N MET A 431 -32.00 -13.63 -11.81
CA MET A 431 -32.85 -13.69 -10.61
C MET A 431 -32.94 -15.14 -10.08
N PRO A 432 -32.51 -15.41 -8.83
CA PRO A 432 -32.60 -16.74 -8.23
C PRO A 432 -34.05 -17.19 -8.03
N THR A 433 -34.24 -18.50 -7.87
CA THR A 433 -35.54 -19.06 -7.51
C THR A 433 -35.94 -18.67 -6.10
N THR A 434 -37.24 -18.52 -5.84
CA THR A 434 -37.76 -18.23 -4.49
C THR A 434 -37.61 -19.40 -3.51
N GLN A 435 -37.18 -20.57 -3.99
CA GLN A 435 -36.86 -21.75 -3.16
C GLN A 435 -35.51 -21.60 -2.42
N ASP A 436 -34.71 -20.59 -2.77
CA ASP A 436 -33.45 -20.24 -2.09
C ASP A 436 -33.54 -18.79 -1.58
N PRO A 437 -34.18 -18.57 -0.41
CA PRO A 437 -34.36 -17.24 0.17
C PRO A 437 -33.04 -16.50 0.42
N GLU A 438 -31.97 -17.21 0.79
CA GLU A 438 -30.66 -16.60 1.04
C GLU A 438 -30.12 -16.00 -0.26
N ARG A 439 -29.97 -16.80 -1.32
CA ARG A 439 -29.47 -16.29 -2.61
C ARG A 439 -30.38 -15.21 -3.18
N PHE A 440 -31.69 -15.37 -3.03
CA PHE A 440 -32.65 -14.37 -3.47
C PHE A 440 -32.46 -13.04 -2.73
N SER A 441 -32.26 -13.07 -1.42
CA SER A 441 -32.05 -11.85 -0.62
C SER A 441 -30.80 -11.07 -1.05
N PHE A 442 -29.68 -11.76 -1.33
CA PHE A 442 -28.46 -11.12 -1.86
C PHE A 442 -28.67 -10.55 -3.25
N TRP A 443 -29.39 -11.25 -4.12
CA TRP A 443 -29.72 -10.73 -5.45
C TRP A 443 -30.58 -9.46 -5.36
N VAL A 444 -31.61 -9.43 -4.50
CA VAL A 444 -32.44 -8.23 -4.28
C VAL A 444 -31.58 -7.05 -3.84
N ARG A 445 -30.69 -7.28 -2.85
CA ARG A 445 -29.80 -6.22 -2.37
C ARG A 445 -28.84 -5.73 -3.45
N LYS A 446 -28.30 -6.63 -4.29
CA LYS A 446 -27.46 -6.29 -5.45
C LYS A 446 -28.17 -5.38 -6.44
N VAL A 447 -29.42 -5.68 -6.78
CA VAL A 447 -30.26 -4.82 -7.62
C VAL A 447 -30.40 -3.44 -6.99
N GLY A 448 -30.58 -3.37 -5.66
CA GLY A 448 -30.65 -2.11 -4.92
C GLY A 448 -29.38 -1.26 -4.98
N THR A 449 -28.21 -1.86 -4.73
CA THR A 449 -26.92 -1.17 -4.66
C THR A 449 -26.38 -0.66 -5.99
N ALA A 450 -26.85 -1.18 -7.13
CA ALA A 450 -26.39 -0.75 -8.46
C ALA A 450 -26.97 0.62 -8.90
N GLY A 451 -27.41 1.46 -7.95
CA GLY A 451 -28.00 2.77 -8.22
C GLY A 451 -29.40 2.71 -8.81
N TYR A 452 -30.13 1.61 -8.57
CA TYR A 452 -31.47 1.41 -9.10
C TYR A 452 -32.58 1.50 -8.04
N PHE A 453 -32.23 1.41 -6.74
CA PHE A 453 -33.12 1.73 -5.62
C PHE A 453 -32.63 2.98 -4.89
N ASP A 454 -32.93 4.16 -5.44
CA ASP A 454 -33.00 5.39 -4.64
C ASP A 454 -34.39 5.49 -3.97
N VAL A 455 -34.88 4.42 -3.34
CA VAL A 455 -36.02 4.50 -2.40
C VAL A 455 -35.89 3.36 -1.39
N VAL A 456 -35.52 3.73 -0.17
CA VAL A 456 -35.85 3.16 1.16
C VAL A 456 -36.13 1.64 1.25
N PHE A 457 -35.32 0.96 2.06
CA PHE A 457 -35.78 -0.12 2.95
C PHE A 457 -35.43 0.25 4.39
#